data_AF-A0A8B6H724-F1
#
_entry.id   AF-A0A8B6H724-F1
#
_cell.length_a   1.000
_cell.length_b   1.000
_cell.length_c   1.000
_cell.angle_alpha   90.00
_cell.angle_beta   90.00
_cell.angle_gamma   90.00
#
_symmetry.space_group_name_H-M   'P 1'
#
loop_
_entity.id
_entity.type
_entity.pdbx_description
1 polymer ?
#
loop_
_entity_poly.entity_id
_entity_poly.type
_entity_poly.pdbx_seq_one_letter_code
_entity_poly.pdbx_strand_id
1 'polypeptide(L)'
;MSTNSLVNYRYLGKSGLRVSCVGLGTWVTFGGQITDEMAEEILTLAYESGINFFDTAEVYAAGKAEILLGKILKKKTWRRSSYIISTKLYWGGKAETEKGLSRKHIIEGLKCSLERLQLDYVDIVFANRPDSHTPMEEIVRAFTYVINQGWAMYWGSSRVGTITWSPLAGGILTGKYDDGVPIYSRAALKGYSWFKDKILGEEGRRQQARLREAAIIADRLGCSMSQLALAWVLKNENVQCVLLGASTVDQLYLNIQALQYVPKLSGSIMQELDKILGNSPKLKKESNMRYNKTKVSSYMDMFVIVNL
;
A
#
# COMPACT_ATOMS: atom_id res chain seq x y z
N MET A 1 -17.94 -23.00 14.44
CA MET A 1 -18.75 -21.89 13.90
C MET A 1 -17.96 -21.25 12.78
N SER A 2 -18.37 -21.38 11.51
CA SER A 2 -17.65 -20.75 10.40
C SER A 2 -17.88 -19.25 10.46
N THR A 3 -16.91 -18.49 10.96
CA THR A 3 -16.86 -17.05 10.72
C THR A 3 -16.71 -16.87 9.21
N ASN A 4 -17.72 -16.34 8.54
CA ASN A 4 -17.57 -15.86 7.16
C ASN A 4 -16.55 -14.72 7.21
N SER A 5 -15.26 -15.04 7.04
CA SER A 5 -14.21 -14.03 6.97
C SER A 5 -14.50 -13.14 5.76
N LEU A 6 -14.61 -11.83 6.01
CA LEU A 6 -14.77 -10.82 4.96
C LEU A 6 -13.55 -10.78 4.02
N VAL A 7 -12.39 -11.22 4.51
CA VAL A 7 -11.12 -11.15 3.78
C VAL A 7 -11.01 -12.29 2.78
N ASN A 8 -11.09 -11.92 1.50
CA ASN A 8 -10.88 -12.83 0.38
C ASN A 8 -9.41 -12.94 -0.01
N TYR A 9 -9.01 -14.07 -0.58
CA TYR A 9 -7.64 -14.33 -1.03
C TYR A 9 -7.55 -14.48 -2.54
N ARG A 10 -6.59 -13.77 -3.16
CA ARG A 10 -6.36 -13.73 -4.60
C ARG A 10 -4.92 -14.15 -4.92
N TYR A 11 -4.69 -14.69 -6.12
CA TYR A 11 -3.33 -14.90 -6.61
C TYR A 11 -2.66 -13.56 -6.88
N LEU A 12 -1.40 -13.41 -6.49
CA LEU A 12 -0.63 -12.21 -6.80
C LEU A 12 -0.11 -12.28 -8.24
N GLY A 13 -0.80 -11.59 -9.14
CA GLY A 13 -0.54 -11.65 -10.58
C GLY A 13 -0.81 -13.06 -11.12
N LYS A 14 0.16 -13.62 -11.84
CA LYS A 14 0.13 -15.00 -12.36
C LYS A 14 0.95 -15.98 -11.51
N SER A 15 1.45 -15.54 -10.36
CA SER A 15 2.24 -16.40 -9.46
C SER A 15 1.36 -17.36 -8.67
N GLY A 16 1.97 -18.36 -8.03
CA GLY A 16 1.28 -19.25 -7.09
C GLY A 16 1.01 -18.64 -5.70
N LEU A 17 1.52 -17.43 -5.43
CA LEU A 17 1.39 -16.78 -4.13
C LEU A 17 -0.02 -16.23 -3.93
N ARG A 18 -0.70 -16.61 -2.84
CA ARG A 18 -2.05 -16.14 -2.49
C ARG A 18 -2.00 -15.09 -1.38
N VAL A 19 -2.42 -13.88 -1.70
CA VAL A 19 -2.48 -12.73 -0.78
C VAL A 19 -3.93 -12.41 -0.41
N SER A 20 -4.16 -11.92 0.80
CA SER A 20 -5.41 -11.26 1.17
C SER A 20 -5.65 -10.04 0.27
N CYS A 21 -6.91 -9.78 -0.09
CA CYS A 21 -7.29 -8.64 -0.95
C CYS A 21 -7.02 -7.27 -0.29
N VAL A 22 -6.81 -7.24 1.02
CA VAL A 22 -6.25 -6.13 1.77
C VAL A 22 -5.00 -6.58 2.51
N GLY A 23 -4.00 -5.72 2.56
CA GLY A 23 -2.75 -5.92 3.30
C GLY A 23 -2.51 -4.79 4.27
N LEU A 24 -1.49 -4.88 5.13
CA LEU A 24 -1.12 -3.83 6.07
C LEU A 24 0.27 -3.29 5.73
N GLY A 25 0.36 -2.00 5.43
CA GLY A 25 1.62 -1.29 5.23
C GLY A 25 2.09 -0.58 6.50
N THR A 26 3.40 -0.53 6.72
CA THR A 26 4.00 0.05 7.93
C THR A 26 4.51 1.49 7.75
N TRP A 27 4.29 2.11 6.59
CA TRP A 27 4.82 3.45 6.29
C TRP A 27 4.23 4.53 7.19
N VAL A 28 5.08 5.44 7.69
CA VAL A 28 4.79 6.54 8.63
C VAL A 28 4.51 6.07 10.06
N THR A 29 3.86 4.93 10.22
CA THR A 29 3.33 4.44 11.49
C THR A 29 4.40 3.73 12.31
N PHE A 30 4.86 2.56 11.86
CA PHE A 30 5.73 1.70 12.67
C PHE A 30 7.11 2.33 12.85
N GLY A 31 7.60 2.36 14.09
CA GLY A 31 8.87 3.00 14.45
C GLY A 31 8.88 4.53 14.30
N GLY A 32 7.70 5.14 14.13
CA GLY A 32 7.51 6.57 13.85
C GLY A 32 6.32 7.17 14.60
N GLN A 33 5.18 7.30 13.92
CA GLN A 33 4.01 8.03 14.42
C GLN A 33 3.31 7.37 15.63
N ILE A 34 3.30 6.04 15.70
CA ILE A 34 2.57 5.29 16.74
C ILE A 34 3.54 4.58 17.70
N THR A 35 3.06 4.22 18.88
CA THR A 35 3.84 3.44 19.85
C THR A 35 3.99 1.98 19.40
N ASP A 36 4.97 1.28 19.97
CA ASP A 36 5.23 -0.13 19.69
C ASP A 36 4.03 -1.02 20.08
N GLU A 37 3.33 -0.69 21.16
CA GLU A 37 2.12 -1.39 21.63
C GLU A 37 0.97 -1.23 20.64
N MET A 38 0.73 0.00 20.17
CA MET A 38 -0.32 0.27 19.17
C MET A 38 0.00 -0.44 17.84
N ALA A 39 1.27 -0.49 17.45
CA ALA A 39 1.69 -1.24 16.26
C ALA A 39 1.43 -2.75 16.41
N GLU A 40 1.69 -3.30 17.60
CA GLU A 40 1.38 -4.70 17.92
C GLU A 40 -0.12 -4.98 17.87
N GLU A 41 -0.96 -4.12 18.44
CA GLU A 41 -2.42 -4.27 18.41
C GLU A 41 -2.96 -4.22 16.98
N ILE A 42 -2.52 -3.26 16.17
CA ILE A 42 -2.90 -3.13 14.76
C ILE A 42 -2.47 -4.37 13.97
N LEU A 43 -1.24 -4.85 14.16
CA LEU A 43 -0.76 -6.04 13.45
C LEU A 43 -1.52 -7.30 13.89
N THR A 44 -1.85 -7.42 15.18
CA THR A 44 -2.64 -8.52 15.73
C THR A 44 -4.04 -8.54 15.11
N LEU A 45 -4.74 -7.40 15.14
CA LEU A 45 -6.07 -7.29 14.53
C LEU A 45 -6.04 -7.65 13.04
N ALA A 46 -5.03 -7.19 12.30
CA ALA A 46 -4.89 -7.50 10.88
C ALA A 46 -4.81 -9.02 10.67
N TYR A 47 -3.88 -9.68 11.36
CA TYR A 47 -3.66 -11.12 11.23
C TYR A 47 -4.90 -11.93 11.62
N GLU A 48 -5.52 -11.61 12.76
CA GLU A 48 -6.73 -12.29 13.26
C GLU A 48 -7.94 -12.08 12.35
N SER A 49 -8.00 -10.96 11.64
CA SER A 49 -9.03 -10.69 10.63
C SER A 49 -8.82 -11.47 9.32
N GLY A 50 -7.70 -12.18 9.16
CA GLY A 50 -7.34 -12.94 7.96
C GLY A 50 -6.44 -12.17 6.97
N ILE A 51 -5.88 -11.02 7.36
CA ILE A 51 -4.84 -10.37 6.55
C ILE A 51 -3.57 -11.19 6.66
N ASN A 52 -3.04 -11.63 5.52
CA ASN A 52 -1.79 -12.38 5.50
C ASN A 52 -0.63 -11.58 4.89
N PHE A 53 -0.86 -10.39 4.32
CA PHE A 53 0.17 -9.64 3.60
C PHE A 53 0.58 -8.36 4.34
N PHE A 54 1.85 -8.29 4.73
CA PHE A 54 2.44 -7.20 5.51
C PHE A 54 3.62 -6.57 4.77
N ASP A 55 3.59 -5.26 4.61
CA ASP A 55 4.53 -4.54 3.76
C ASP A 55 5.34 -3.48 4.53
N THR A 56 6.65 -3.48 4.31
CA THR A 56 7.59 -2.53 4.92
C THR A 56 8.69 -2.10 3.93
N ALA A 57 9.69 -1.35 4.37
CA ALA A 57 10.85 -0.96 3.56
C ALA A 57 12.04 -0.58 4.44
N GLU A 58 13.26 -0.76 3.94
CA GLU A 58 14.49 -0.38 4.67
C GLU A 58 14.52 1.10 5.07
N VAL A 59 13.93 1.97 4.25
CA VAL A 59 13.92 3.42 4.47
C VAL A 59 12.90 3.86 5.53
N TYR A 60 11.90 3.03 5.85
CA TYR A 60 10.82 3.43 6.74
C TYR A 60 11.33 3.59 8.17
N ALA A 61 11.26 4.84 8.65
CA ALA A 61 11.82 5.26 9.93
C ALA A 61 13.31 4.84 10.09
N ALA A 62 14.08 4.86 8.99
CA ALA A 62 15.48 4.41 8.95
C ALA A 62 15.66 2.99 9.53
N GLY A 63 14.88 2.03 9.03
CA GLY A 63 14.91 0.62 9.44
C GLY A 63 14.12 0.29 10.70
N LYS A 64 13.67 1.27 11.50
CA LYS A 64 12.91 1.00 12.74
C LYS A 64 11.59 0.28 12.49
N ALA A 65 10.94 0.53 11.35
CA ALA A 65 9.71 -0.17 10.99
C ALA A 65 9.92 -1.68 10.85
N GLU A 66 11.02 -2.10 10.21
CA GLU A 66 11.41 -3.51 10.06
C GLU A 66 11.74 -4.15 11.41
N ILE A 67 12.48 -3.44 12.26
CA ILE A 67 12.83 -3.90 13.61
C ILE A 67 11.57 -4.18 14.44
N LEU A 68 10.63 -3.23 14.44
CA LEU A 68 9.39 -3.36 15.20
C LEU A 68 8.51 -4.51 14.64
N LEU A 69 8.34 -4.57 13.31
CA LEU A 69 7.60 -5.65 12.67
C LEU A 69 8.20 -7.03 13.03
N GLY A 70 9.52 -7.18 12.92
CA GLY A 70 10.22 -8.42 13.27
C GLY A 70 10.05 -8.81 14.74
N LYS A 71 10.16 -7.86 15.67
CA LYS A 71 9.91 -8.08 17.10
C LYS A 71 8.50 -8.61 17.36
N ILE A 72 7.48 -8.00 16.74
CA ILE A 72 6.09 -8.42 16.94
C ILE A 72 5.87 -9.83 16.37
N LEU A 73 6.34 -10.10 15.14
CA LEU A 73 6.21 -11.43 14.52
C LEU A 73 6.84 -12.53 15.38
N LYS A 74 8.05 -12.27 15.90
CA LYS A 74 8.76 -13.18 16.82
C LYS A 74 7.98 -13.37 18.13
N LYS A 75 7.44 -12.30 18.71
CA LYS A 75 6.65 -12.34 19.95
C LYS A 75 5.35 -13.12 19.77
N LYS A 76 4.65 -12.96 18.65
CA LYS A 76 3.35 -13.59 18.39
C LYS A 76 3.47 -15.08 18.04
N THR A 77 4.65 -15.55 17.66
CA THR A 77 4.91 -16.97 17.32
C THR A 77 3.99 -17.52 16.23
N TRP A 78 3.45 -16.66 15.36
CA TRP A 78 2.70 -17.11 14.19
C TRP A 78 3.62 -17.91 13.27
N ARG A 79 3.08 -18.96 12.65
CA ARG A 79 3.84 -19.81 11.73
C ARG A 79 4.35 -18.95 10.58
N ARG A 80 5.65 -18.94 10.31
CA ARG A 80 6.24 -18.17 9.19
C ARG A 80 5.55 -18.45 7.84
N SER A 81 5.03 -19.66 7.66
CA SER A 81 4.30 -20.11 6.47
C SER A 81 2.86 -19.59 6.36
N SER A 82 2.29 -18.92 7.36
CA SER A 82 0.91 -18.41 7.32
C SER A 82 0.80 -16.94 6.89
N TYR A 83 1.92 -16.22 6.79
CA TYR A 83 1.95 -14.82 6.40
C TYR A 83 3.01 -14.55 5.34
N ILE A 84 2.83 -13.41 4.67
CA ILE A 84 3.61 -12.91 3.55
C ILE A 84 4.22 -11.59 3.98
N ILE A 85 5.54 -11.52 3.98
CA ILE A 85 6.28 -10.27 4.23
C ILE A 85 6.85 -9.75 2.92
N SER A 86 6.62 -8.47 2.65
CA SER A 86 7.40 -7.75 1.66
C SER A 86 8.21 -6.61 2.26
N THR A 87 9.42 -6.43 1.74
CA THR A 87 10.23 -5.24 1.97
C THR A 87 10.63 -4.60 0.64
N LYS A 88 11.06 -3.34 0.67
CA LYS A 88 11.49 -2.58 -0.52
C LYS A 88 12.88 -2.02 -0.33
N LEU A 89 13.69 -2.12 -1.38
CA LEU A 89 15.06 -1.66 -1.42
C LEU A 89 15.21 -0.49 -2.39
N TYR A 90 15.91 0.55 -1.94
CA TYR A 90 16.53 1.63 -2.73
C TYR A 90 17.32 2.61 -1.83
N TRP A 91 16.94 2.81 -0.57
CA TRP A 91 17.53 3.83 0.31
C TRP A 91 17.88 3.19 1.66
N GLY A 92 19.05 2.56 1.77
CA GLY A 92 19.48 1.88 2.99
C GLY A 92 20.38 2.73 3.89
N GLY A 93 20.95 3.82 3.39
CA GLY A 93 21.87 4.65 4.18
C GLY A 93 22.25 5.98 3.54
N LYS A 94 23.29 6.60 4.09
CA LYS A 94 23.76 7.94 3.69
C LYS A 94 24.92 7.88 2.70
N ALA A 95 25.70 6.81 2.70
CA ALA A 95 26.81 6.66 1.79
C ALA A 95 26.31 6.46 0.35
N GLU A 96 27.14 6.83 -0.62
CA GLU A 96 26.76 6.76 -2.04
C GLU A 96 26.41 5.34 -2.48
N THR A 97 27.03 4.34 -1.85
CA THR A 97 26.85 2.92 -2.12
C THR A 97 25.72 2.26 -1.33
N GLU A 98 25.04 3.00 -0.44
CA GLU A 98 23.91 2.51 0.38
C GLU A 98 22.54 2.90 -0.21
N LYS A 99 22.50 3.17 -1.52
CA LYS A 99 21.28 3.50 -2.26
C LYS A 99 21.30 2.95 -3.70
N GLY A 100 20.14 2.97 -4.34
CA GLY A 100 19.95 2.52 -5.73
C GLY A 100 19.60 1.05 -5.84
N LEU A 101 19.73 0.50 -7.04
CA LEU A 101 19.44 -0.91 -7.34
C LEU A 101 20.65 -1.67 -7.88
N SER A 102 21.86 -1.20 -7.56
CA SER A 102 23.09 -1.94 -7.84
C SER A 102 23.07 -3.31 -7.17
N ARG A 103 23.79 -4.28 -7.74
CA ARG A 103 23.94 -5.62 -7.15
C ARG A 103 24.47 -5.54 -5.72
N LYS A 104 25.38 -4.62 -5.44
CA LYS A 104 25.91 -4.34 -4.10
C LYS A 104 24.78 -3.99 -3.13
N HIS A 105 23.99 -2.95 -3.45
CA HIS A 105 22.94 -2.49 -2.55
C HIS A 105 21.79 -3.49 -2.42
N ILE A 106 21.38 -4.18 -3.49
CA ILE A 106 20.32 -5.20 -3.40
C ILE A 106 20.70 -6.32 -2.43
N ILE A 107 21.95 -6.79 -2.48
CA ILE A 107 22.43 -7.87 -1.60
C ILE A 107 22.61 -7.37 -0.17
N GLU A 108 23.32 -6.26 0.03
CA GLU A 108 23.63 -5.73 1.36
C GLU A 108 22.37 -5.20 2.05
N GLY A 109 21.56 -4.40 1.34
CA GLY A 109 20.30 -3.88 1.82
C GLY A 109 19.33 -4.98 2.23
N LEU A 110 19.18 -6.04 1.42
CA LEU A 110 18.30 -7.17 1.78
C LEU A 110 18.79 -7.89 3.04
N LYS A 111 20.09 -8.17 3.15
CA LYS A 111 20.65 -8.81 4.35
C LYS A 111 20.38 -7.98 5.59
N CYS A 112 20.65 -6.67 5.53
CA CYS A 112 20.35 -5.78 6.65
C CYS A 112 18.84 -5.73 6.98
N SER A 113 17.96 -5.76 5.96
CA SER A 113 16.51 -5.86 6.17
C SER A 113 16.12 -7.17 6.87
N LEU A 114 16.67 -8.31 6.45
CA LEU A 114 16.42 -9.61 7.06
C LEU A 114 16.89 -9.67 8.52
N GLU A 115 18.06 -9.12 8.81
CA GLU A 115 18.57 -8.98 10.18
C GLU A 115 17.62 -8.16 11.06
N ARG A 116 17.17 -6.99 10.57
CA ARG A 116 16.20 -6.15 11.28
C ARG A 116 14.87 -6.86 11.50
N LEU A 117 14.37 -7.55 10.48
CA LEU A 117 13.13 -8.35 10.54
C LEU A 117 13.26 -9.61 11.39
N GLN A 118 14.48 -10.07 11.68
CA GLN A 118 14.76 -11.37 12.32
C GLN A 118 14.12 -12.53 11.53
N LEU A 119 14.24 -12.49 10.21
CA LEU A 119 13.70 -13.50 9.30
C LEU A 119 14.83 -14.04 8.40
N ASP A 120 14.75 -15.32 8.05
CA ASP A 120 15.68 -15.93 7.09
C ASP A 120 15.36 -15.50 5.65
N TYR A 121 14.09 -15.17 5.37
CA TYR A 121 13.62 -14.73 4.06
C TYR A 121 12.40 -13.81 4.15
N VAL A 122 12.23 -12.98 3.12
CA VAL A 122 10.97 -12.30 2.80
C VAL A 122 10.25 -13.02 1.67
N ASP A 123 8.93 -12.94 1.60
CA ASP A 123 8.19 -13.55 0.50
C ASP A 123 8.40 -12.75 -0.78
N ILE A 124 8.45 -11.42 -0.68
CA ILE A 124 8.67 -10.54 -1.84
C ILE A 124 9.66 -9.44 -1.50
N VAL A 125 10.71 -9.30 -2.30
CA VAL A 125 11.57 -8.11 -2.28
C VAL A 125 11.23 -7.19 -3.45
N PHE A 126 10.93 -5.92 -3.15
CA PHE A 126 10.59 -4.94 -4.17
C PHE A 126 11.75 -3.99 -4.48
N ALA A 127 11.94 -3.69 -5.77
CA ALA A 127 12.58 -2.45 -6.18
C ALA A 127 11.65 -1.27 -5.84
N ASN A 128 12.05 -0.41 -4.89
CA ASN A 128 11.17 0.64 -4.37
C ASN A 128 10.83 1.73 -5.41
N ARG A 129 11.74 1.96 -6.36
CA ARG A 129 11.58 2.86 -7.51
C ARG A 129 12.52 2.43 -8.64
N PRO A 130 12.29 2.90 -9.88
CA PRO A 130 13.28 2.73 -10.95
C PRO A 130 14.61 3.41 -10.60
N ASP A 131 15.71 2.79 -11.04
CA ASP A 131 17.07 3.34 -10.97
C ASP A 131 17.59 3.54 -12.40
N SER A 132 17.83 4.79 -12.79
CA SER A 132 18.36 5.13 -14.11
C SER A 132 19.88 4.93 -14.22
N HIS A 133 20.57 4.69 -13.10
CA HIS A 133 22.03 4.57 -13.06
C HIS A 133 22.50 3.12 -13.07
N THR A 134 21.62 2.17 -12.75
CA THR A 134 21.94 0.73 -12.77
C THR A 134 21.31 0.07 -14.00
N PRO A 135 22.09 -0.63 -14.85
CA PRO A 135 21.55 -1.37 -15.98
C PRO A 135 20.51 -2.42 -15.54
N MET A 136 19.42 -2.55 -16.30
CA MET A 136 18.34 -3.49 -15.97
C MET A 136 18.84 -4.95 -15.85
N GLU A 137 19.83 -5.35 -16.65
CA GLU A 137 20.43 -6.68 -16.56
C GLU A 137 21.03 -6.93 -15.16
N GLU A 138 21.76 -5.96 -14.61
CA GLU A 138 22.34 -6.08 -13.28
C GLU A 138 21.26 -6.20 -12.20
N ILE A 139 20.23 -5.35 -12.29
CA ILE A 139 19.09 -5.34 -11.36
C ILE A 139 18.42 -6.72 -11.34
N VAL A 140 18.09 -7.26 -12.52
CA VAL A 140 17.42 -8.56 -12.65
C VAL A 140 18.32 -9.69 -12.15
N ARG A 141 19.62 -9.69 -12.49
CA ARG A 141 20.57 -10.71 -12.00
C ARG A 141 20.75 -10.65 -10.49
N ALA A 142 20.73 -9.46 -9.89
CA ALA A 142 20.84 -9.28 -8.45
C ALA A 142 19.58 -9.79 -7.71
N PHE A 143 18.39 -9.46 -8.19
CA PHE A 143 17.14 -10.00 -7.62
C PHE A 143 17.03 -11.52 -7.80
N THR A 144 17.42 -12.04 -8.96
CA THR A 144 17.48 -13.49 -9.21
C THR A 144 18.45 -14.16 -8.25
N TYR A 145 19.60 -13.55 -8.00
CA TYR A 145 20.59 -14.07 -7.07
C TYR A 145 20.05 -14.17 -5.65
N VAL A 146 19.42 -13.13 -5.11
CA VAL A 146 18.90 -13.17 -3.73
C VAL A 146 17.76 -14.19 -3.56
N ILE A 147 16.98 -14.45 -4.63
CA ILE A 147 16.01 -15.54 -4.66
C ILE A 147 16.70 -16.90 -4.60
N ASN A 148 17.72 -17.11 -5.43
CA ASN A 148 18.46 -18.38 -5.46
C ASN A 148 19.23 -18.65 -4.16
N GLN A 149 19.57 -17.60 -3.39
CA GLN A 149 20.14 -17.74 -2.04
C GLN A 149 19.11 -18.11 -0.97
N GLY A 150 17.81 -18.07 -1.31
CA GLY A 150 16.72 -18.32 -0.37
C GLY A 150 16.39 -17.13 0.53
N TRP A 151 16.92 -15.93 0.27
CA TRP A 151 16.66 -14.71 1.05
C TRP A 151 15.34 -14.03 0.66
N ALA A 152 14.83 -14.34 -0.52
CA ALA A 152 13.50 -13.95 -0.98
C ALA A 152 12.83 -15.09 -1.76
N MET A 153 11.50 -15.21 -1.69
CA MET A 153 10.78 -16.18 -2.54
C MET A 153 10.51 -15.60 -3.95
N TYR A 154 10.16 -14.32 -4.02
CA TYR A 154 9.85 -13.59 -5.24
C TYR A 154 10.47 -12.19 -5.21
N TRP A 155 10.48 -11.53 -6.36
CA TRP A 155 10.79 -10.11 -6.44
C TRP A 155 9.76 -9.37 -7.30
N GLY A 156 9.69 -8.05 -7.15
CA GLY A 156 8.81 -7.23 -7.97
C GLY A 156 9.25 -5.77 -8.09
N SER A 157 8.58 -5.02 -8.96
CA SER A 157 8.75 -3.57 -9.10
C SER A 157 7.64 -2.82 -8.40
N SER A 158 8.00 -1.86 -7.55
CA SER A 158 7.04 -0.88 -7.02
C SER A 158 6.56 0.04 -8.16
N ARG A 159 5.32 0.55 -8.06
CA ARG A 159 4.67 1.44 -9.04
C ARG A 159 4.24 0.80 -10.37
N VAL A 160 4.56 -0.47 -10.60
CA VAL A 160 4.13 -1.24 -11.78
C VAL A 160 3.56 -2.55 -11.27
N GLY A 161 2.34 -2.51 -10.73
CA GLY A 161 1.83 -3.69 -10.05
C GLY A 161 0.36 -3.61 -9.65
N THR A 162 -0.12 -4.80 -9.32
CA THR A 162 -1.45 -5.15 -8.86
C THR A 162 -1.67 -4.92 -7.35
N ILE A 163 -0.61 -4.54 -6.64
CA ILE A 163 -0.64 -4.12 -5.24
C ILE A 163 -0.70 -2.61 -5.21
N THR A 164 -1.81 -2.05 -4.72
CA THR A 164 -2.01 -0.61 -4.62
C THR A 164 -1.68 -0.14 -3.20
N TRP A 165 -1.00 0.99 -3.05
CA TRP A 165 -0.65 1.62 -1.78
C TRP A 165 -1.41 2.93 -1.60
N SER A 166 -1.44 3.54 -0.41
CA SER A 166 -2.14 4.83 -0.18
C SER A 166 -3.58 4.91 -0.74
N PRO A 167 -4.47 3.93 -0.50
CA PRO A 167 -5.83 3.95 -1.05
C PRO A 167 -6.68 5.10 -0.51
N LEU A 168 -6.30 5.68 0.62
CA LEU A 168 -6.94 6.87 1.22
C LEU A 168 -6.13 8.15 0.97
N ALA A 169 -5.11 8.08 0.11
CA ALA A 169 -4.33 9.20 -0.34
C ALA A 169 -3.71 10.02 0.82
N GLY A 170 -3.05 9.30 1.74
CA GLY A 170 -2.49 9.89 2.96
C GLY A 170 -3.52 10.34 4.00
N GLY A 171 -4.80 9.97 3.81
CA GLY A 171 -5.92 10.34 4.68
C GLY A 171 -6.85 11.40 4.09
N ILE A 172 -6.53 11.94 2.90
CA ILE A 172 -7.35 12.97 2.22
C ILE A 172 -8.78 12.48 2.01
N LEU A 173 -8.93 11.24 1.57
CA LEU A 173 -10.21 10.65 1.18
C LEU A 173 -11.13 10.32 2.35
N THR A 174 -10.73 10.63 3.60
CA THR A 174 -11.59 10.43 4.77
C THR A 174 -12.41 11.68 5.12
N GLY A 175 -12.24 12.80 4.40
CA GLY A 175 -12.90 14.08 4.71
C GLY A 175 -12.30 14.83 5.91
N LYS A 176 -11.29 14.28 6.60
CA LYS A 176 -10.75 14.87 7.84
C LYS A 176 -10.06 16.23 7.66
N TYR A 177 -9.90 16.68 6.42
CA TYR A 177 -9.21 17.92 6.05
C TYR A 177 -10.14 19.02 5.53
N ASP A 178 -11.47 18.84 5.62
CA ASP A 178 -12.44 19.84 5.16
C ASP A 178 -12.26 21.18 5.87
N ASP A 179 -11.99 21.17 7.18
CA ASP A 179 -11.82 22.37 8.02
C ASP A 179 -10.34 22.67 8.35
N GLY A 180 -9.43 22.29 7.45
CA GLY A 180 -7.99 22.50 7.62
C GLY A 180 -7.27 21.24 8.09
N VAL A 181 -6.13 21.40 8.79
CA VAL A 181 -5.21 20.29 9.07
C VAL A 181 -5.27 19.91 10.56
N PRO A 182 -5.88 18.77 10.93
CA PRO A 182 -5.93 18.35 12.32
C PRO A 182 -4.54 18.07 12.88
N ILE A 183 -4.29 18.44 14.14
CA ILE A 183 -2.96 18.37 14.78
C ILE A 183 -2.39 16.93 14.88
N TYR A 184 -3.25 15.93 14.99
CA TYR A 184 -2.88 14.52 15.07
C TYR A 184 -2.75 13.85 13.69
N SER A 185 -3.06 14.57 12.61
CA SER A 185 -3.08 14.02 11.26
C SER A 185 -1.67 13.87 10.66
N ARG A 186 -1.54 13.02 9.63
CA ARG A 186 -0.27 12.83 8.91
C ARG A 186 0.31 14.15 8.38
N ALA A 187 -0.53 15.06 7.91
CA ALA A 187 -0.13 16.36 7.37
C ALA A 187 0.41 17.34 8.44
N ALA A 188 0.18 17.07 9.73
CA ALA A 188 0.74 17.85 10.83
C ALA A 188 2.11 17.34 11.29
N LEU A 189 2.57 16.17 10.81
CA LEU A 189 3.84 15.59 11.22
C LEU A 189 5.04 16.38 10.67
N LYS A 190 6.11 16.48 11.48
CA LYS A 190 7.38 17.06 11.04
C LYS A 190 7.92 16.29 9.82
N GLY A 191 8.32 17.01 8.78
CA GLY A 191 8.78 16.43 7.51
C GLY A 191 7.68 16.20 6.46
N TYR A 192 6.42 16.53 6.75
CA TYR A 192 5.28 16.41 5.83
C TYR A 192 4.69 17.76 5.40
N SER A 193 5.48 18.85 5.44
CA SER A 193 5.03 20.18 4.98
C SER A 193 4.54 20.14 3.53
N TRP A 194 5.25 19.42 2.65
CA TRP A 194 4.85 19.20 1.26
C TRP A 194 3.42 18.63 1.14
N PHE A 195 3.02 17.75 2.08
CA PHE A 195 1.69 17.14 2.09
C PHE A 195 0.63 18.11 2.62
N LYS A 196 1.00 18.91 3.63
CA LYS A 196 0.16 20.01 4.12
C LYS A 196 -0.12 21.03 3.02
N ASP A 197 0.92 21.45 2.30
CA ASP A 197 0.82 22.44 1.22
C ASP A 197 -0.04 21.93 0.08
N LYS A 198 0.08 20.63 -0.25
CA LYS A 198 -0.78 19.96 -1.23
C LYS A 198 -2.26 19.98 -0.85
N ILE A 199 -2.58 19.71 0.42
CA ILE A 199 -3.97 19.71 0.92
C ILE A 199 -4.57 21.12 0.87
N LEU A 200 -3.79 22.13 1.29
CA LEU A 200 -4.25 23.52 1.39
C LEU A 200 -4.20 24.27 0.05
N GLY A 201 -3.49 23.74 -0.94
CA GLY A 201 -3.41 24.29 -2.29
C GLY A 201 -4.76 24.27 -3.03
N GLU A 202 -4.83 25.01 -4.14
CA GLU A 202 -6.05 25.13 -4.94
C GLU A 202 -6.60 23.77 -5.39
N GLU A 203 -5.74 22.91 -5.91
CA GLU A 203 -6.12 21.57 -6.35
C GLU A 203 -6.62 20.72 -5.17
N GLY A 204 -5.96 20.75 -4.02
CA GLY A 204 -6.41 20.06 -2.81
C GLY A 204 -7.82 20.49 -2.39
N ARG A 205 -8.13 21.80 -2.43
CA ARG A 205 -9.47 22.32 -2.14
C ARG A 205 -10.52 21.90 -3.17
N ARG A 206 -10.17 21.85 -4.47
CA ARG A 206 -11.05 21.30 -5.51
C ARG A 206 -11.38 19.83 -5.25
N GLN A 207 -10.40 19.06 -4.79
CA GLN A 207 -10.61 17.65 -4.44
C GLN A 207 -11.52 17.49 -3.22
N GLN A 208 -11.35 18.30 -2.17
CA GLN A 208 -12.26 18.29 -1.01
C GLN A 208 -13.71 18.59 -1.41
N ALA A 209 -13.95 19.51 -2.35
CA ALA A 209 -15.30 19.77 -2.84
C ALA A 209 -15.95 18.53 -3.49
N ARG A 210 -15.20 17.80 -4.34
CA ARG A 210 -15.66 16.53 -4.93
C ARG A 210 -15.89 15.44 -3.88
N LEU A 211 -15.09 15.43 -2.80
CA LEU A 211 -15.29 14.48 -1.71
C LEU A 211 -16.58 14.72 -0.95
N ARG A 212 -17.02 15.98 -0.80
CA ARG A 212 -18.33 16.29 -0.20
C ARG A 212 -19.49 15.78 -1.06
N GLU A 213 -19.39 15.85 -2.38
CA GLU A 213 -20.38 15.24 -3.27
C GLU A 213 -20.38 13.71 -3.15
N ALA A 214 -19.20 13.08 -3.11
CA ALA A 214 -19.08 11.64 -2.91
C ALA A 214 -19.58 11.17 -1.53
N ALA A 215 -19.52 12.03 -0.51
CA ALA A 215 -20.03 11.74 0.84
C ALA A 215 -21.54 11.49 0.84
N ILE A 216 -22.30 12.15 -0.03
CA ILE A 216 -23.74 11.90 -0.19
C ILE A 216 -24.00 10.45 -0.62
N ILE A 217 -23.13 9.88 -1.47
CA ILE A 217 -23.20 8.48 -1.88
C ILE A 217 -22.84 7.56 -0.70
N ALA A 218 -21.80 7.93 0.07
CA ALA A 218 -21.38 7.17 1.25
C ALA A 218 -22.52 7.06 2.28
N ASP A 219 -23.19 8.18 2.56
CA ASP A 219 -24.36 8.25 3.46
C ASP A 219 -25.51 7.39 2.96
N ARG A 220 -25.83 7.45 1.65
CA ARG A 220 -26.87 6.62 1.02
C ARG A 220 -26.56 5.12 1.14
N LEU A 221 -25.28 4.74 1.16
CA LEU A 221 -24.83 3.36 1.32
C LEU A 221 -24.67 2.93 2.79
N GLY A 222 -24.80 3.87 3.73
CA GLY A 222 -24.60 3.67 5.16
C GLY A 222 -23.14 3.35 5.52
N CYS A 223 -22.18 3.96 4.83
CA CYS A 223 -20.75 3.72 5.04
C CYS A 223 -19.96 5.02 5.22
N SER A 224 -18.78 4.95 5.82
CA SER A 224 -17.89 6.11 5.88
C SER A 224 -17.25 6.40 4.52
N MET A 225 -16.78 7.63 4.33
CA MET A 225 -15.99 7.99 3.14
C MET A 225 -14.73 7.12 2.95
N SER A 226 -14.08 6.70 4.05
CA SER A 226 -12.95 5.78 3.97
C SER A 226 -13.37 4.39 3.46
N GLN A 227 -14.52 3.88 3.90
CA GLN A 227 -15.06 2.61 3.44
C GLN A 227 -15.49 2.66 1.97
N LEU A 228 -16.14 3.75 1.55
CA LEU A 228 -16.50 3.96 0.15
C LEU A 228 -15.27 3.97 -0.76
N ALA A 229 -14.25 4.76 -0.39
CA ALA A 229 -13.01 4.86 -1.15
C ALA A 229 -12.29 3.50 -1.27
N LEU A 230 -12.19 2.75 -0.16
CA LEU A 230 -11.57 1.43 -0.15
C LEU A 230 -12.38 0.41 -0.96
N ALA A 231 -13.70 0.39 -0.81
CA ALA A 231 -14.58 -0.50 -1.56
C ALA A 231 -14.49 -0.22 -3.06
N TRP A 232 -14.38 1.04 -3.46
CA TRP A 232 -14.21 1.44 -4.86
C TRP A 232 -12.91 0.89 -5.45
N VAL A 233 -11.79 0.99 -4.73
CA VAL A 233 -10.50 0.42 -5.19
C VAL A 233 -10.59 -1.11 -5.29
N LEU A 234 -11.20 -1.75 -4.29
CA LEU A 234 -11.35 -3.22 -4.22
C LEU A 234 -12.33 -3.79 -5.24
N LYS A 235 -13.22 -2.96 -5.81
CA LYS A 235 -14.15 -3.32 -6.89
C LYS A 235 -13.41 -3.66 -8.18
N ASN A 236 -12.21 -3.12 -8.39
CA ASN A 236 -11.39 -3.46 -9.53
C ASN A 236 -10.75 -4.85 -9.34
N GLU A 237 -11.17 -5.82 -10.15
CA GLU A 237 -10.65 -7.18 -10.12
C GLU A 237 -9.17 -7.28 -10.50
N ASN A 238 -8.63 -6.26 -11.18
CA ASN A 238 -7.20 -6.16 -11.49
C ASN A 238 -6.35 -5.64 -10.32
N VAL A 239 -6.97 -5.35 -9.17
CA VAL A 239 -6.27 -5.04 -7.92
C VAL A 239 -6.26 -6.30 -7.07
N GLN A 240 -5.09 -6.89 -6.88
CA GLN A 240 -4.92 -8.14 -6.14
C GLN A 240 -4.89 -7.90 -4.64
N CYS A 241 -4.29 -6.78 -4.23
CA CYS A 241 -4.23 -6.37 -2.83
C CYS A 241 -4.19 -4.84 -2.69
N VAL A 242 -4.91 -4.32 -1.70
CA VAL A 242 -4.84 -2.91 -1.26
C VAL A 242 -4.08 -2.83 0.07
N LEU A 243 -2.93 -2.15 0.10
CA LEU A 243 -2.18 -1.91 1.32
C LEU A 243 -2.82 -0.78 2.15
N LEU A 244 -3.37 -1.17 3.29
CA LEU A 244 -3.96 -0.28 4.28
C LEU A 244 -2.87 0.36 5.13
N GLY A 245 -3.08 1.60 5.55
CA GLY A 245 -2.31 2.24 6.61
C GLY A 245 -3.28 2.70 7.70
N ALA A 246 -2.93 2.46 8.96
CA ALA A 246 -3.75 2.84 10.11
C ALA A 246 -2.85 3.30 11.26
N SER A 247 -3.27 4.35 11.96
CA SER A 247 -2.60 4.84 13.18
C SER A 247 -3.31 4.42 14.47
N THR A 248 -4.49 3.78 14.35
CA THR A 248 -5.25 3.22 15.47
C THR A 248 -5.92 1.91 15.07
N VAL A 249 -6.28 1.08 16.05
CA VAL A 249 -7.04 -0.16 15.85
C VAL A 249 -8.39 0.10 15.18
N ASP A 250 -9.13 1.13 15.63
CA ASP A 250 -10.43 1.49 15.06
C ASP A 250 -10.36 1.85 13.57
N GLN A 251 -9.31 2.56 13.16
CA GLN A 251 -9.10 2.88 11.75
C GLN A 251 -8.88 1.60 10.93
N LEU A 252 -8.06 0.68 11.42
CA LEU A 252 -7.83 -0.59 10.73
C LEU A 252 -9.12 -1.40 10.65
N TYR A 253 -9.85 -1.54 11.76
CA TYR A 253 -11.11 -2.26 11.82
C TYR A 253 -12.12 -1.68 10.81
N LEU A 254 -12.33 -0.36 10.84
CA LEU A 254 -13.22 0.34 9.92
C LEU A 254 -12.82 0.12 8.45
N ASN A 255 -11.52 0.15 8.16
CA ASN A 255 -10.99 -0.08 6.81
C ASN A 255 -11.20 -1.52 6.34
N ILE A 256 -11.04 -2.53 7.21
CA ILE A 256 -11.34 -3.94 6.88
C ILE A 256 -12.85 -4.09 6.59
N GLN A 257 -13.70 -3.43 7.36
CA GLN A 257 -15.14 -3.42 7.16
C GLN A 257 -15.57 -2.80 5.81
N ALA A 258 -14.68 -2.13 5.06
CA ALA A 258 -14.97 -1.68 3.70
C ALA A 258 -15.34 -2.83 2.75
N LEU A 259 -14.85 -4.05 3.02
CA LEU A 259 -15.08 -5.23 2.17
C LEU A 259 -16.56 -5.58 2.01
N GLN A 260 -17.40 -5.30 3.01
CA GLN A 260 -18.85 -5.57 2.94
C GLN A 260 -19.59 -4.63 1.97
N TYR A 261 -18.97 -3.51 1.57
CA TYR A 261 -19.55 -2.53 0.65
C TYR A 261 -19.16 -2.78 -0.81
N VAL A 262 -18.16 -3.61 -1.10
CA VAL A 262 -17.75 -3.97 -2.47
C VAL A 262 -18.92 -4.53 -3.31
N PRO A 263 -19.78 -5.42 -2.79
CA PRO A 263 -20.94 -5.91 -3.54
C PRO A 263 -22.02 -4.82 -3.72
N LYS A 264 -22.11 -3.84 -2.81
CA LYS A 264 -23.10 -2.76 -2.85
C LYS A 264 -22.79 -1.70 -3.92
N LEU A 265 -21.55 -1.62 -4.41
CA LEU A 265 -21.18 -0.74 -5.52
C LEU A 265 -21.72 -1.30 -6.85
N SER A 266 -22.98 -0.98 -7.16
CA SER A 266 -23.63 -1.31 -8.43
C SER A 266 -23.03 -0.51 -9.59
N GLY A 267 -23.35 -0.91 -10.83
CA GLY A 267 -22.94 -0.15 -12.03
C GLY A 267 -23.44 1.30 -12.03
N SER A 268 -24.63 1.57 -11.49
CA SER A 268 -25.17 2.93 -11.38
C SER A 268 -24.40 3.79 -10.37
N ILE A 269 -24.05 3.22 -9.21
CA ILE A 269 -23.24 3.92 -8.20
C ILE A 269 -21.84 4.23 -8.76
N MET A 270 -21.23 3.27 -9.46
CA MET A 270 -19.93 3.48 -10.10
C MET A 270 -19.98 4.61 -11.12
N GLN A 271 -21.03 4.68 -11.95
CA GLN A 271 -21.21 5.77 -12.92
C GLN A 271 -21.44 7.14 -12.25
N GLU A 272 -22.13 7.18 -11.11
CA GLU A 272 -22.33 8.40 -10.33
C GLU A 272 -21.01 8.90 -9.74
N LEU A 273 -20.21 7.99 -9.17
CA LEU A 273 -18.86 8.30 -8.69
C LEU A 273 -17.95 8.79 -9.81
N ASP A 274 -17.97 8.15 -10.98
CA ASP A 274 -17.19 8.58 -12.15
C ASP A 274 -17.55 10.01 -12.59
N LYS A 275 -18.83 10.38 -12.55
CA LYS A 275 -19.29 11.74 -12.87
C LYS A 275 -18.77 12.78 -11.86
N ILE A 276 -18.86 12.47 -10.56
CA ILE A 276 -18.37 13.36 -9.50
C ILE A 276 -16.86 13.55 -9.60
N LEU A 277 -16.12 12.45 -9.79
CA LEU A 277 -14.66 12.51 -9.82
C LEU A 277 -14.14 13.13 -11.11
N GLY A 278 -14.85 12.96 -12.23
CA GLY A 278 -14.54 13.62 -13.52
C GLY A 278 -13.15 13.28 -14.08
N ASN A 279 -12.54 12.20 -13.59
CA ASN A 279 -11.17 11.78 -13.87
C ASN A 279 -11.10 10.37 -14.48
N SER A 280 -12.22 9.83 -14.96
CA SER A 280 -12.23 8.49 -15.55
C SER A 280 -11.22 8.44 -16.71
N PRO A 281 -10.38 7.39 -16.78
CA PRO A 281 -9.30 7.33 -17.74
C PRO A 281 -9.85 7.37 -19.16
N LYS A 282 -9.37 8.30 -19.99
CA LYS A 282 -9.69 8.25 -21.42
C LYS A 282 -8.92 7.08 -22.03
N LEU A 283 -9.64 6.04 -22.48
CA LEU A 283 -9.06 4.99 -23.31
C LEU A 283 -8.47 5.65 -24.56
N LYS A 284 -7.14 5.69 -24.69
CA LYS A 284 -6.51 6.02 -25.96
C LYS A 284 -6.90 4.91 -26.94
N LYS A 285 -7.66 5.25 -27.99
CA LYS A 285 -7.77 4.40 -29.18
C LYS A 285 -6.37 4.34 -29.80
N GLU A 286 -5.61 3.29 -29.54
CA GLU A 286 -4.30 3.09 -30.17
C GLU A 286 -4.50 2.68 -31.63
N SER A 287 -4.14 3.59 -32.55
CA SER A 287 -3.76 3.23 -33.91
C SER A 287 -2.32 2.68 -33.89
N ASN A 288 -2.18 1.40 -34.25
CA ASN A 288 -0.94 0.72 -34.63
C ASN A 288 0.28 0.84 -33.71
N MET A 289 0.35 0.00 -32.66
CA MET A 289 1.60 -0.68 -32.31
C MET A 289 1.32 -1.89 -31.40
N ARG A 290 1.79 -3.08 -31.82
CA ARG A 290 1.71 -4.34 -31.04
C ARG A 290 2.63 -4.26 -29.81
N TYR A 291 2.12 -3.74 -28.70
CA TYR A 291 2.59 -4.10 -27.35
C TYR A 291 1.39 -4.05 -26.41
N ASN A 292 0.94 -5.21 -25.93
CA ASN A 292 -0.14 -5.34 -24.94
C ASN A 292 0.25 -4.64 -23.63
N LYS A 293 -0.02 -3.34 -23.52
CA LYS A 293 -0.09 -2.66 -22.23
C LYS A 293 -1.36 -3.11 -21.51
N THR A 294 -1.17 -3.96 -20.52
CA THR A 294 -2.19 -4.45 -19.61
C THR A 294 -2.99 -3.27 -19.03
N LYS A 295 -4.33 -3.39 -19.04
CA LYS A 295 -5.38 -2.50 -18.51
C LYS A 295 -5.21 -1.97 -17.06
N VAL A 296 -4.09 -2.25 -16.40
CA VAL A 296 -3.80 -1.87 -15.01
C VAL A 296 -3.37 -0.40 -14.91
N SER A 297 -2.74 0.17 -15.95
CA SER A 297 -2.23 1.54 -15.93
C SER A 297 -3.32 2.62 -15.94
N SER A 298 -4.52 2.32 -16.45
CA SER A 298 -5.59 3.30 -16.57
C SER A 298 -6.43 3.40 -15.29
N TYR A 299 -6.71 2.30 -14.59
CA TYR A 299 -7.54 2.36 -13.37
C TYR A 299 -6.85 2.96 -12.15
N MET A 300 -5.57 3.32 -12.26
CA MET A 300 -4.87 4.08 -11.24
C MET A 300 -5.21 5.58 -11.27
N ASP A 301 -6.19 6.08 -12.03
CA ASP A 301 -6.44 7.53 -12.07
C ASP A 301 -7.15 8.13 -10.84
N MET A 302 -7.58 7.32 -9.87
CA MET A 302 -7.82 7.82 -8.49
C MET A 302 -6.50 8.13 -7.77
N PHE A 303 -5.38 7.53 -8.21
CA PHE A 303 -4.03 7.94 -7.85
C PHE A 303 -3.56 9.21 -8.56
N VAL A 304 -4.19 9.65 -9.65
CA VAL A 304 -3.87 10.95 -10.28
C VAL A 304 -4.42 12.12 -9.46
N ILE A 305 -5.42 11.89 -8.61
CA ILE A 305 -5.86 12.89 -7.62
C ILE A 305 -4.72 13.18 -6.62
N VAL A 306 -3.83 12.22 -6.33
CA VAL A 306 -2.78 12.40 -5.28
C VAL A 306 -1.35 12.02 -5.73
N ASN A 307 -1.06 11.86 -7.01
CA ASN A 307 0.32 11.73 -7.54
C ASN A 307 0.65 12.83 -8.55
N LEU A 308 0.91 14.03 -8.02
CA LEU A 308 2.23 14.69 -8.06
C LEU A 308 2.51 15.25 -6.66
#